data_AF-H2ZVK7-F1
#
_entry.id   AF-H2ZVK7-F1
#
_cell.length_a   1.000
_cell.length_b   1.000
_cell.length_c   1.000
_cell.angle_alpha   90.00
_cell.angle_beta   90.00
_cell.angle_gamma   90.00
#
_symmetry.space_group_name_H-M   'P 1'
#
loop_
_entity.id
_entity.type
_entity.pdbx_description
1 polymer ?
#
loop_
_entity_poly.entity_id
_entity_poly.type
_entity_poly.pdbx_seq_one_letter_code
_entity_poly.pdbx_strand_id
1 'polypeptide(L)'
;LTPIKRDARVLATRLIEQSSLLEKGEPSVYKLSTTEDNDKNRCCQRFIFGNNEEKHLNKVIVIFGATGSDTITVLNSMINYVLGVEWEDNYRFKLVTEEKSCSQDTNKSLTVYEINYQAGLKILYNLTIICIPEIGEFSTKVCAVGELKLKVQRDFLHTLQSIEKIDAFCIVVSAFYDHFTKTQGDFIHSIISKVEKPTADNMVLLVTSADALNKKRMHLICRT
;
A
#
# COMPACT_ATOMS: atom_id res chain seq x y z
N LEU A 1 -15.41 25.98 -9.19
CA LEU A 1 -14.87 24.65 -8.82
C LEU A 1 -15.78 23.60 -9.43
N THR A 2 -15.24 22.57 -10.08
CA THR A 2 -16.06 21.45 -10.54
C THR A 2 -16.67 20.74 -9.32
N PRO A 3 -17.85 20.08 -9.45
CA PRO A 3 -18.49 19.36 -8.35
C PRO A 3 -17.53 18.38 -7.66
N ILE A 4 -16.76 17.63 -8.44
CA ILE A 4 -15.76 16.66 -7.95
C ILE A 4 -14.69 17.34 -7.08
N LYS A 5 -14.16 18.50 -7.49
CA LYS A 5 -13.17 19.24 -6.68
C LYS A 5 -13.77 19.83 -5.41
N ARG A 6 -15.07 20.13 -5.40
CA ARG A 6 -15.77 20.61 -4.20
C ARG A 6 -15.88 19.48 -3.18
N ASP A 7 -16.29 18.30 -3.62
CA ASP A 7 -16.51 17.15 -2.74
C ASP A 7 -15.19 16.65 -2.13
N ALA A 8 -14.10 16.62 -2.92
CA ALA A 8 -12.76 16.29 -2.43
C ALA A 8 -12.29 17.24 -1.32
N ARG A 9 -12.55 18.56 -1.44
CA ARG A 9 -12.21 19.54 -0.41
C ARG A 9 -13.03 19.36 0.87
N VAL A 10 -14.32 19.11 0.75
CA VAL A 10 -15.20 18.82 1.90
C VAL A 10 -14.71 17.58 2.64
N LEU A 11 -14.37 16.53 1.90
CA LEU A 11 -13.79 15.32 2.47
C LEU A 11 -12.47 15.62 3.18
N ALA A 12 -11.55 16.34 2.54
CA ALA A 12 -10.26 16.68 3.13
C ALA A 12 -10.39 17.44 4.45
N THR A 13 -11.27 18.45 4.53
CA THR A 13 -11.54 19.19 5.77
C THR A 13 -12.02 18.26 6.89
N ARG A 14 -12.99 17.39 6.60
CA ARG A 14 -13.48 16.40 7.58
C ARG A 14 -12.37 15.46 8.04
N LEU A 15 -11.54 14.98 7.12
CA LEU A 15 -10.45 14.07 7.45
C LEU A 15 -9.37 14.74 8.31
N ILE A 16 -9.06 16.02 8.06
CA ILE A 16 -8.14 16.80 8.89
C ILE A 16 -8.63 16.87 10.34
N GLU A 17 -9.93 17.13 10.55
CA GLU A 17 -10.53 17.20 11.88
C GLU A 17 -10.53 15.85 12.61
N GLN A 18 -10.64 14.75 11.88
CA GLN A 18 -10.68 13.38 12.42
C GLN A 18 -9.29 12.75 12.58
N SER A 19 -8.26 13.36 12.00
CA SER A 19 -6.89 12.84 11.97
C SER A 19 -6.03 13.44 13.07
N SER A 20 -5.02 12.70 13.53
CA SER A 20 -4.02 13.26 14.44
C SER A 20 -2.93 13.98 13.64
N LEU A 21 -2.64 15.23 14.00
CA LEU A 21 -1.52 15.98 13.43
C LEU A 21 -0.19 15.32 13.86
N LEU A 22 0.64 14.97 12.88
CA LEU A 22 1.98 14.42 13.09
C LEU A 22 3.04 15.52 13.04
N GLU A 23 2.98 16.36 12.01
CA GLU A 23 3.97 17.40 11.74
C GLU A 23 3.24 18.68 11.31
N LYS A 24 3.52 19.79 11.98
CA LYS A 24 2.98 21.09 11.61
C LYS A 24 3.92 21.81 10.64
N GLY A 25 3.39 22.29 9.51
CA GLY A 25 4.18 22.98 8.49
C GLY A 25 3.38 23.38 7.27
N GLU A 26 4.10 23.73 6.20
CA GLU A 26 3.56 24.01 4.86
C GLU A 26 4.19 23.02 3.85
N PRO A 27 3.62 21.81 3.67
CA PRO A 27 2.33 21.34 4.17
C PRO A 27 2.38 20.71 5.59
N SER A 28 1.24 20.69 6.27
CA SER A 28 1.05 19.95 7.52
C SER A 28 0.72 18.48 7.25
N VAL A 29 1.21 17.56 8.10
CA VAL A 29 1.07 16.11 7.89
C VAL A 29 0.16 15.51 8.95
N TYR A 30 -0.87 14.78 8.50
CA TYR A 30 -1.91 14.19 9.34
C TYR A 30 -1.91 12.67 9.21
N LYS A 31 -2.03 11.95 10.32
CA LYS A 31 -2.25 10.50 10.34
C LYS A 31 -3.73 10.21 10.22
N LEU A 32 -4.11 9.48 9.17
CA LEU A 32 -5.50 9.08 8.98
C LEU A 32 -5.94 8.14 10.10
N SER A 33 -7.17 8.34 10.56
CA SER A 33 -7.82 7.40 11.46
C SER A 33 -8.24 6.15 10.70
N THR A 34 -7.79 4.99 11.17
CA THR A 34 -8.13 3.68 10.61
C THR A 34 -8.59 2.76 11.73
N THR A 35 -9.59 1.92 11.46
CA THR A 35 -10.01 0.86 12.38
C THR A 35 -9.17 -0.39 12.11
N GLU A 36 -8.57 -0.96 13.16
CA GLU A 36 -7.89 -2.24 13.07
C GLU A 36 -8.89 -3.38 13.27
N ASP A 37 -8.91 -4.34 12.35
CA ASP A 37 -9.67 -5.58 12.50
C ASP A 37 -8.92 -6.50 13.48
N ASN A 38 -9.50 -6.63 14.67
CA ASN A 38 -8.96 -7.42 15.77
C ASN A 38 -9.45 -8.87 15.79
N ASP A 39 -10.05 -9.37 14.70
CA ASP A 39 -10.43 -10.77 14.57
C ASP A 39 -9.19 -11.68 14.66
N LYS A 40 -9.11 -12.44 15.76
CA LYS A 40 -7.99 -13.34 16.06
C LYS A 40 -7.89 -14.53 15.11
N ASN A 41 -8.94 -14.82 14.35
CA ASN A 41 -8.92 -15.89 13.34
C ASN A 41 -8.28 -15.43 12.02
N ARG A 42 -7.98 -14.13 11.87
CA ARG A 42 -7.34 -13.61 10.67
C ARG A 42 -5.83 -13.89 10.69
N CYS A 43 -5.34 -14.35 9.55
CA CYS A 43 -3.93 -14.60 9.28
C CYS A 43 -3.12 -13.32 8.95
N CYS A 44 -3.78 -12.17 8.88
CA CYS A 44 -3.18 -10.90 8.50
C CYS A 44 -3.59 -9.75 9.43
N GLN A 45 -2.82 -8.66 9.40
CA GLN A 45 -3.22 -7.42 10.04
C GLN A 45 -4.05 -6.62 9.06
N ARG A 46 -5.20 -6.11 9.47
CA ARG A 46 -6.11 -5.40 8.56
C ARG A 46 -6.50 -4.05 9.13
N PHE A 47 -6.33 -3.02 8.32
CA PHE A 47 -6.68 -1.64 8.64
C PHE A 47 -7.74 -1.14 7.66
N ILE A 48 -8.82 -0.61 8.20
CA ILE A 48 -9.99 -0.17 7.45
C ILE A 48 -10.08 1.35 7.54
N PHE A 49 -10.18 2.01 6.40
CA PHE A 49 -10.39 3.44 6.25
C PHE A 49 -11.76 3.71 5.62
N GLY A 50 -12.58 4.51 6.31
CA GLY A 50 -13.97 4.77 5.93
C GLY A 50 -14.92 3.62 6.30
N ASN A 51 -16.22 3.87 6.12
CA ASN A 51 -17.26 2.92 6.50
C ASN A 51 -17.70 2.08 5.30
N ASN A 52 -17.97 0.79 5.53
CA ASN A 52 -18.50 -0.12 4.52
C ASN A 52 -20.04 -0.08 4.54
N GLU A 53 -20.63 1.05 4.14
CA GLU A 53 -22.09 1.25 4.19
C GLU A 53 -22.78 0.81 2.89
N GLU A 54 -22.07 0.83 1.77
CA GLU A 54 -22.62 0.52 0.44
C GLU A 54 -21.77 -0.52 -0.31
N LYS A 55 -22.45 -1.36 -1.11
CA LYS A 55 -21.77 -2.33 -1.99
C LYS A 55 -21.18 -1.62 -3.20
N HIS A 56 -19.94 -1.16 -3.07
CA HIS A 56 -19.15 -0.69 -4.21
C HIS A 56 -18.33 -1.83 -4.82
N LEU A 57 -17.97 -1.67 -6.10
CA LEU A 57 -16.94 -2.50 -6.72
C LEU A 57 -15.67 -2.42 -5.87
N ASN A 58 -14.98 -3.54 -5.70
CA ASN A 58 -13.72 -3.58 -4.98
C ASN A 58 -12.58 -3.88 -5.96
N LYS A 59 -11.53 -3.06 -5.90
CA LYS A 59 -10.29 -3.25 -6.64
C LYS A 59 -9.23 -3.76 -5.68
N VAL A 60 -8.52 -4.82 -6.07
CA VAL A 60 -7.49 -5.43 -5.21
C VAL A 60 -6.13 -5.29 -5.86
N ILE A 61 -5.20 -4.67 -5.14
CA ILE A 61 -3.80 -4.60 -5.53
C ILE A 61 -2.93 -5.32 -4.50
N VAL A 62 -1.90 -6.01 -4.98
CA VAL A 62 -0.90 -6.68 -4.13
C VAL A 62 0.42 -5.94 -4.29
N ILE A 63 1.03 -5.52 -3.19
CA ILE A 63 2.30 -4.78 -3.18
C ILE A 63 3.39 -5.65 -2.56
N PHE A 64 4.49 -5.82 -3.29
CA PHE A 64 5.72 -6.46 -2.83
C PHE A 64 6.78 -5.38 -2.57
N GLY A 65 7.24 -5.29 -1.32
CA GLY A 65 8.37 -4.43 -0.96
C GLY A 65 9.71 -5.16 -1.12
N ALA A 66 10.66 -4.55 -1.82
CA ALA A 66 12.05 -5.01 -1.83
C ALA A 66 12.86 -4.40 -0.66
N THR A 67 13.96 -5.05 -0.28
CA THR A 67 15.26 -4.43 0.04
C THR A 67 15.34 -2.93 0.37
N GLY A 68 14.89 -2.38 1.50
CA GLY A 68 15.01 -0.93 1.73
C GLY A 68 14.17 -0.08 0.76
N SER A 69 13.05 -0.65 0.29
CA SER A 69 12.11 0.02 -0.60
C SER A 69 11.26 1.04 0.16
N ASP A 70 10.92 2.13 -0.53
CA ASP A 70 10.05 3.17 0.00
C ASP A 70 8.56 2.75 -0.07
N THR A 71 8.25 1.49 0.26
CA THR A 71 6.88 0.93 0.16
C THR A 71 5.88 1.72 1.01
N ILE A 72 6.29 2.16 2.21
CA ILE A 72 5.47 3.04 3.06
C ILE A 72 5.21 4.38 2.37
N THR A 73 6.23 4.95 1.72
CA THR A 73 6.10 6.18 0.93
C THR A 73 5.15 5.98 -0.23
N VAL A 74 5.20 4.84 -0.92
CA VAL A 74 4.25 4.47 -1.99
C VAL A 74 2.82 4.39 -1.45
N LEU A 75 2.60 3.70 -0.32
CA LEU A 75 1.28 3.61 0.31
C LEU A 75 0.73 4.99 0.70
N ASN A 76 1.57 5.82 1.32
CA ASN A 76 1.21 7.19 1.68
C ASN A 76 0.98 8.08 0.44
N SER A 77 1.71 7.86 -0.65
CA SER A 77 1.47 8.58 -1.91
C SER A 77 0.15 8.15 -2.55
N MET A 78 -0.13 6.85 -2.58
CA MET A 78 -1.38 6.29 -3.10
C MET A 78 -2.59 6.84 -2.36
N ILE A 79 -2.55 6.91 -1.02
CA ILE A 79 -3.71 7.44 -0.27
C ILE A 79 -3.94 8.93 -0.56
N ASN A 80 -2.89 9.75 -0.71
CA ASN A 80 -3.06 11.16 -1.07
C ASN A 80 -3.67 11.29 -2.47
N TYR A 81 -3.26 10.46 -3.43
CA TYR A 81 -3.89 10.40 -4.75
C TYR A 81 -5.38 10.02 -4.67
N VAL A 82 -5.70 8.98 -3.89
CA VAL A 82 -7.07 8.50 -3.68
C VAL A 82 -7.96 9.57 -3.03
N LEU A 83 -7.41 10.34 -2.10
CA LEU A 83 -8.07 11.46 -1.44
C LEU A 83 -8.13 12.73 -2.31
N GLY A 84 -7.53 12.72 -3.50
CA GLY A 84 -7.53 13.86 -4.41
C GLY A 84 -6.67 15.04 -3.95
N VAL A 85 -5.67 14.80 -3.10
CA VAL A 85 -4.72 15.82 -2.64
C VAL A 85 -3.84 16.27 -3.80
N GLU A 86 -3.82 17.56 -4.06
CA GLU A 86 -2.98 18.19 -5.09
C GLU A 86 -1.67 18.70 -4.48
N TRP A 87 -0.67 18.99 -5.32
CA TRP A 87 0.64 19.43 -4.85
C TRP A 87 0.55 20.76 -4.07
N GLU A 88 -0.34 21.64 -4.52
CA GLU A 88 -0.59 22.98 -3.99
C GLU A 88 -1.35 22.98 -2.66
N ASP A 89 -1.96 21.85 -2.28
CA ASP A 89 -2.62 21.75 -1.00
C ASP A 89 -1.62 21.86 0.15
N ASN A 90 -2.00 22.53 1.23
CA ASN A 90 -1.14 22.77 2.39
C ASN A 90 -1.22 21.65 3.45
N TYR A 91 -1.68 20.46 3.06
CA TYR A 91 -1.82 19.29 3.93
C TYR A 91 -1.42 18.00 3.20
N ARG A 92 -0.94 17.01 3.95
CA ARG A 92 -0.65 15.66 3.49
C ARG A 92 -1.20 14.65 4.48
N PHE A 93 -1.61 13.49 3.98
CA PHE A 93 -2.06 12.39 4.82
C PHE A 93 -1.04 11.25 4.85
N LYS A 94 -0.88 10.60 6.01
CA LYS A 94 -0.19 9.32 6.17
C LYS A 94 -1.21 8.26 6.58
N LEU A 95 -1.34 7.22 5.75
CA LEU A 95 -2.09 6.00 6.09
C LEU A 95 -1.25 5.10 7.01
N VAL A 96 0.06 5.07 6.77
CA VAL A 96 1.02 4.24 7.50
C VAL A 96 2.09 5.14 8.11
N THR A 97 2.36 4.96 9.40
CA THR A 97 3.47 5.59 10.11
C THR A 97 4.63 4.61 10.26
N GLU A 98 5.85 5.09 10.47
CA GLU A 98 7.05 4.25 10.62
C GLU A 98 6.92 3.23 11.76
N GLU A 99 6.24 3.60 12.84
CA GLU A 99 5.88 2.70 13.97
C GLU A 99 4.90 1.57 13.59
N LYS A 100 4.26 1.64 12.42
CA LYS A 100 3.29 0.64 11.93
C LYS A 100 3.68 0.12 10.55
N SER A 101 4.96 0.16 10.22
CA SER A 101 5.51 -0.46 9.01
C SER A 101 5.10 -1.93 8.92
N CYS A 102 4.88 -2.43 7.69
CA CYS A 102 4.40 -3.79 7.39
C CYS A 102 4.91 -4.84 8.39
N SER A 103 3.96 -5.51 9.06
CA SER A 103 4.11 -6.53 10.10
C SER A 103 5.29 -6.35 11.09
N GLN A 104 5.11 -5.52 12.11
CA GLN A 104 5.93 -5.56 13.33
C GLN A 104 5.50 -6.69 14.30
N ASP A 105 4.35 -7.30 14.07
CA ASP A 105 3.88 -8.47 14.80
C ASP A 105 4.48 -9.74 14.18
N THR A 106 5.39 -10.40 14.90
CA THR A 106 6.07 -11.63 14.49
C THR A 106 5.10 -12.76 14.13
N ASN A 107 3.83 -12.67 14.56
CA ASN A 107 2.80 -13.65 14.25
C ASN A 107 2.02 -13.38 12.97
N LYS A 108 2.01 -12.17 12.40
CA LYS A 108 1.26 -11.86 11.17
C LYS A 108 2.22 -11.57 10.02
N SER A 109 2.05 -12.26 8.90
CA SER A 109 3.04 -12.24 7.82
C SER A 109 2.71 -11.27 6.67
N LEU A 110 1.55 -10.61 6.73
CA LEU A 110 1.11 -9.62 5.75
C LEU A 110 0.12 -8.62 6.35
N THR A 111 0.03 -7.45 5.71
CA THR A 111 -0.86 -6.36 6.12
C THR A 111 -1.84 -6.02 4.99
N VAL A 112 -3.11 -5.82 5.31
CA VAL A 112 -4.17 -5.46 4.38
C VAL A 112 -4.71 -4.08 4.74
N TYR A 113 -4.79 -3.18 3.76
CA TYR A 113 -5.47 -1.90 3.90
C TYR A 113 -6.73 -1.91 3.07
N GLU A 114 -7.88 -1.65 3.68
CA GLU A 114 -9.16 -1.52 3.01
C GLU A 114 -9.58 -0.05 3.03
N ILE A 115 -9.69 0.54 1.85
CA ILE A 115 -10.10 1.92 1.65
C ILE A 115 -11.50 1.85 1.07
N ASN A 116 -12.50 2.09 1.91
CA ASN A 116 -13.89 2.10 1.50
C ASN A 116 -14.21 3.41 0.78
N TYR A 117 -14.94 3.29 -0.32
CA TYR A 117 -15.40 4.44 -1.08
C TYR A 117 -16.27 5.34 -0.21
N GLN A 118 -16.06 6.63 -0.37
CA GLN A 118 -16.88 7.67 0.23
C GLN A 118 -16.90 8.87 -0.72
N ALA A 119 -17.97 9.65 -0.68
CA ALA A 119 -18.08 10.85 -1.50
C ALA A 119 -16.86 11.78 -1.28
N GLY A 120 -16.27 12.26 -2.37
CA GLY A 120 -15.07 13.09 -2.37
C GLY A 120 -13.77 12.34 -2.67
N LEU A 121 -13.75 11.01 -2.69
CA LEU A 121 -12.60 10.28 -3.22
C LEU A 121 -12.43 10.51 -4.73
N LYS A 122 -11.18 10.48 -5.20
CA LYS A 122 -10.84 10.54 -6.63
C LYS A 122 -11.23 9.25 -7.37
N ILE A 123 -11.22 8.12 -6.67
CA ILE A 123 -11.65 6.80 -7.18
C ILE A 123 -13.13 6.55 -6.84
N LEU A 124 -13.82 5.76 -7.67
CA LEU A 124 -15.26 5.44 -7.54
C LEU A 124 -15.50 3.98 -7.10
N TYR A 125 -14.58 3.41 -6.36
CA TYR A 125 -14.58 2.01 -5.92
C TYR A 125 -13.86 1.86 -4.59
N ASN A 126 -14.12 0.75 -3.89
CA ASN A 126 -13.32 0.31 -2.75
C ASN A 126 -11.95 -0.16 -3.24
N LEU A 127 -10.90 0.11 -2.48
CA LEU A 127 -9.55 -0.34 -2.79
C LEU A 127 -9.00 -1.19 -1.64
N THR A 128 -8.70 -2.45 -1.92
CA THR A 128 -7.95 -3.33 -1.03
C THR A 128 -6.49 -3.38 -1.47
N ILE A 129 -5.58 -3.07 -0.55
CA ILE A 129 -4.13 -3.14 -0.77
C ILE A 129 -3.58 -4.24 0.13
N ILE A 130 -3.07 -5.31 -0.46
CA ILE A 130 -2.41 -6.40 0.25
C ILE A 130 -0.90 -6.14 0.19
N CYS A 131 -0.31 -5.81 1.32
CA CYS A 131 1.11 -5.55 1.45
C CYS A 131 1.82 -6.80 1.98
N ILE A 132 2.76 -7.30 1.18
CA ILE A 132 3.64 -8.40 1.58
C ILE A 132 4.97 -7.77 2.00
N PRO A 133 5.40 -7.99 3.27
CA PRO A 133 6.61 -7.39 3.83
C PRO A 133 7.87 -7.85 3.10
N GLU A 134 8.96 -7.16 3.44
CA GLU A 134 10.20 -7.18 2.69
C GLU A 134 10.89 -8.55 2.62
N ILE A 135 11.27 -8.94 1.41
CA ILE A 135 11.84 -10.27 1.13
C ILE A 135 13.32 -10.40 1.58
N GLY A 136 13.97 -9.34 2.05
CA GLY A 136 15.38 -9.35 2.51
C GLY A 136 15.61 -9.83 3.95
N GLU A 137 14.59 -9.76 4.81
CA GLU A 137 14.69 -10.26 6.19
C GLU A 137 14.81 -11.79 6.26
N PHE A 138 14.52 -12.45 5.14
CA PHE A 138 14.68 -13.88 4.91
C PHE A 138 16.14 -14.31 4.68
N SER A 139 17.17 -13.55 5.07
CA SER A 139 18.56 -13.83 4.67
C SER A 139 19.49 -14.36 5.76
N THR A 140 19.07 -14.43 7.03
CA THR A 140 20.02 -14.75 8.12
C THR A 140 20.02 -16.21 8.59
N LYS A 141 18.96 -17.02 8.37
CA LYS A 141 18.95 -18.48 8.72
C LYS A 141 18.08 -19.32 7.79
N VAL A 142 18.69 -20.13 6.91
CA VAL A 142 18.05 -20.92 5.84
C VAL A 142 16.79 -21.71 6.25
N CYS A 143 16.74 -22.29 7.45
CA CYS A 143 15.56 -23.04 7.91
C CYS A 143 14.36 -22.16 8.26
N ALA A 144 14.57 -21.00 8.90
CA ALA A 144 13.51 -20.05 9.27
C ALA A 144 12.89 -19.38 8.01
N VAL A 145 13.66 -19.32 6.94
CA VAL A 145 13.27 -18.72 5.65
C VAL A 145 12.21 -19.54 4.94
N GLY A 146 12.35 -20.87 4.94
CA GLY A 146 11.36 -21.77 4.35
C GLY A 146 10.01 -21.67 5.06
N GLU A 147 10.03 -21.67 6.39
CA GLU A 147 8.83 -21.57 7.21
C GLU A 147 8.11 -20.23 7.04
N LEU A 148 8.85 -19.11 7.00
CA LEU A 148 8.28 -17.80 6.79
C LEU A 148 7.68 -17.66 5.37
N LYS A 149 8.36 -18.18 4.34
CA LYS A 149 7.83 -18.19 2.96
C LYS A 149 6.52 -18.97 2.87
N LEU A 150 6.47 -20.16 3.47
CA LEU A 150 5.26 -20.97 3.52
C LEU A 150 4.15 -20.29 4.32
N LYS A 151 4.49 -19.60 5.42
CA LYS A 151 3.54 -18.82 6.20
C LYS A 151 2.92 -17.69 5.38
N VAL A 152 3.74 -16.86 4.73
CA VAL A 152 3.25 -15.79 3.84
C VAL A 152 2.36 -16.36 2.73
N GLN A 153 2.76 -17.47 2.10
CA GLN A 153 1.94 -18.12 1.07
C GLN A 153 0.58 -18.56 1.60
N ARG A 154 0.55 -19.22 2.77
CA ARG A 154 -0.69 -19.66 3.40
C ARG A 154 -1.57 -18.48 3.79
N ASP A 155 -1.01 -17.49 4.46
CA ASP A 155 -1.75 -16.32 4.93
C ASP A 155 -2.28 -15.51 3.74
N PHE A 156 -1.52 -15.42 2.65
CA PHE A 156 -1.94 -14.76 1.42
C PHE A 156 -3.12 -15.51 0.77
N LEU A 157 -3.00 -16.83 0.58
CA LEU A 157 -4.09 -17.64 0.04
C LEU A 157 -5.36 -17.60 0.89
N HIS A 158 -5.21 -17.63 2.21
CA HIS A 158 -6.33 -17.48 3.13
C HIS A 158 -6.98 -16.08 3.02
N THR A 159 -6.18 -15.03 2.87
CA THR A 159 -6.67 -13.66 2.63
C THR A 159 -7.46 -13.55 1.32
N LEU A 160 -7.08 -14.32 0.30
CA LEU A 160 -7.74 -14.31 -1.01
C LEU A 160 -9.05 -15.11 -1.06
N GLN A 161 -9.41 -15.90 -0.05
CA GLN A 161 -10.64 -16.73 -0.08
C GLN A 161 -11.91 -15.93 -0.34
N SER A 162 -11.95 -14.65 0.06
CA SER A 162 -13.06 -13.73 -0.17
C SER A 162 -12.82 -12.73 -1.31
N ILE A 163 -11.73 -12.90 -2.07
CA ILE A 163 -11.33 -11.99 -3.14
C ILE A 163 -11.52 -12.70 -4.48
N GLU A 164 -12.40 -12.14 -5.31
CA GLU A 164 -12.73 -12.71 -6.62
C GLU A 164 -11.59 -12.53 -7.64
N LYS A 165 -10.91 -11.37 -7.62
CA LYS A 165 -9.89 -11.02 -8.59
C LYS A 165 -8.84 -10.08 -7.99
N ILE A 166 -7.59 -10.25 -8.43
CA ILE A 166 -6.50 -9.28 -8.23
C ILE A 166 -6.40 -8.43 -9.49
N ASP A 167 -6.47 -7.10 -9.33
CA ASP A 167 -6.39 -6.14 -10.42
C ASP A 167 -4.95 -5.74 -10.77
N ALA A 168 -4.03 -5.73 -9.81
CA ALA A 168 -2.62 -5.45 -10.06
C ALA A 168 -1.68 -6.08 -9.04
N PHE A 169 -0.49 -6.46 -9.50
CA PHE A 169 0.68 -6.81 -8.71
C PHE A 169 1.72 -5.71 -8.87
N CYS A 170 2.02 -5.01 -7.78
CA CYS A 170 2.97 -3.90 -7.74
C CYS A 170 4.27 -4.35 -7.08
N ILE A 171 5.40 -4.15 -7.76
CA ILE A 171 6.72 -4.40 -7.21
C ILE A 171 7.36 -3.04 -6.94
N VAL A 172 7.71 -2.78 -5.68
CA VAL A 172 8.35 -1.51 -5.28
C VAL A 172 9.86 -1.70 -5.21
N VAL A 173 10.59 -0.90 -5.99
CA VAL A 173 12.05 -0.86 -6.01
C VAL A 173 12.53 0.57 -5.81
N SER A 174 13.62 0.75 -5.08
CA SER A 174 14.26 2.05 -4.95
C SER A 174 15.34 2.19 -6.02
N ALA A 175 15.39 3.34 -6.68
CA ALA A 175 16.42 3.66 -7.65
C ALA A 175 17.82 3.80 -7.00
N PHE A 176 17.87 3.97 -5.67
CA PHE A 176 19.13 4.11 -4.93
C PHE A 176 19.73 2.75 -4.51
N TYR A 177 18.91 1.69 -4.47
CA TYR A 177 19.35 0.35 -4.08
C TYR A 177 19.44 -0.57 -5.31
N ASP A 178 20.66 -0.95 -5.67
CA ASP A 178 20.99 -1.65 -6.92
C ASP A 178 20.61 -3.14 -6.99
N HIS A 179 19.80 -3.68 -6.07
CA HIS A 179 19.65 -5.13 -5.97
C HIS A 179 18.22 -5.60 -5.66
N PHE A 180 17.40 -5.68 -6.72
CA PHE A 180 16.35 -6.70 -6.78
C PHE A 180 17.01 -8.07 -7.00
N THR A 181 17.05 -8.91 -5.97
CA THR A 181 17.80 -10.18 -6.05
C THR A 181 16.98 -11.29 -6.72
N LYS A 182 17.66 -12.28 -7.31
CA LYS A 182 17.00 -13.48 -7.85
C LYS A 182 16.08 -14.15 -6.82
N THR A 183 16.52 -14.22 -5.56
CA THR A 183 15.74 -14.79 -4.45
C THR A 183 14.43 -14.03 -4.20
N GLN A 184 14.43 -12.71 -4.38
CA GLN A 184 13.22 -11.89 -4.29
C GLN A 184 12.28 -12.18 -5.46
N GLY A 185 12.81 -12.22 -6.69
CA GLY A 185 12.05 -12.59 -7.88
C GLY A 185 11.41 -13.98 -7.78
N ASP A 186 12.18 -14.98 -7.35
CA ASP A 186 11.70 -16.36 -7.18
C ASP A 186 10.57 -16.44 -6.14
N PHE A 187 10.65 -15.66 -5.06
CA PHE A 187 9.60 -15.60 -4.05
C PHE A 187 8.32 -14.94 -4.58
N ILE A 188 8.44 -13.78 -5.23
CA ILE A 188 7.30 -13.08 -5.84
C ILE A 188 6.63 -13.99 -6.86
N HIS A 189 7.41 -14.61 -7.75
CA HIS A 189 6.91 -15.58 -8.71
C HIS A 189 6.17 -16.74 -8.02
N SER A 190 6.70 -17.24 -6.90
CA SER A 190 6.06 -18.30 -6.12
C SER A 190 4.72 -17.87 -5.50
N ILE A 191 4.56 -16.63 -5.06
CA ILE A 191 3.28 -16.12 -4.54
C ILE A 191 2.27 -15.97 -5.67
N ILE A 192 2.69 -15.31 -6.75
CA ILE A 192 1.82 -14.97 -7.87
C ILE A 192 1.31 -16.24 -8.58
N SER A 193 2.18 -17.25 -8.75
CA SER A 193 1.82 -18.53 -9.36
C SER A 193 0.71 -19.32 -8.65
N LYS A 194 0.31 -18.93 -7.41
CA LYS A 194 -0.70 -19.62 -6.61
C LYS A 194 -2.13 -19.13 -6.84
N VAL A 195 -2.32 -17.94 -7.41
CA VAL A 195 -3.65 -17.33 -7.55
C VAL A 195 -4.18 -17.59 -8.96
N GLU A 196 -3.43 -17.11 -9.95
CA GLU A 196 -3.70 -17.28 -11.37
C GLU A 196 -2.43 -16.87 -12.13
N LYS A 197 -2.29 -17.31 -13.38
CA LYS A 197 -1.18 -16.82 -14.20
C LYS A 197 -1.39 -15.33 -14.47
N PRO A 198 -0.53 -14.44 -13.95
CA PRO A 198 -0.67 -13.01 -14.19
C PRO A 198 -0.50 -12.75 -15.69
N THR A 199 -1.33 -11.89 -16.25
CA THR A 199 -1.07 -11.28 -17.55
C THR A 199 -0.02 -10.19 -17.38
N ALA A 200 0.74 -9.87 -18.43
CA ALA A 200 1.71 -8.77 -18.39
C ALA A 200 1.05 -7.44 -17.96
N ASP A 201 -0.22 -7.24 -18.34
CA ASP A 201 -1.00 -6.05 -18.03
C ASP A 201 -1.31 -5.86 -16.53
N ASN A 202 -1.21 -6.93 -15.72
CA ASN A 202 -1.48 -6.87 -14.29
C ASN A 202 -0.22 -6.56 -13.47
N MET A 203 0.96 -6.42 -14.09
CA MET A 203 2.23 -6.19 -13.41
C MET A 203 2.64 -4.73 -13.49
N VAL A 204 2.94 -4.13 -12.34
CA VAL A 204 3.36 -2.73 -12.22
C VAL A 204 4.68 -2.65 -11.46
N LEU A 205 5.69 -2.02 -12.06
CA LEU A 205 6.94 -1.71 -11.39
C LEU A 205 6.90 -0.26 -10.90
N LEU A 206 7.01 -0.07 -9.59
CA LEU A 206 7.03 1.25 -8.94
C LEU A 206 8.47 1.56 -8.51
N VAL A 207 9.09 2.54 -9.19
CA VAL A 207 10.46 2.98 -8.92
C VAL A 207 10.44 4.23 -8.04
N THR A 208 11.05 4.15 -6.86
CA THR A 208 11.12 5.24 -5.87
C THR A 208 12.51 5.85 -5.81
N SER A 209 12.70 6.96 -5.08
CA SER A 209 14.01 7.61 -4.89
C SER A 209 14.77 7.99 -6.18
N ALA A 210 14.04 8.20 -7.29
CA ALA A 210 14.64 8.56 -8.58
C ALA A 210 15.35 9.93 -8.56
N ASP A 211 14.88 10.86 -7.73
CA ASP A 211 15.48 12.20 -7.61
C ASP A 211 16.86 12.20 -6.93
N ALA A 212 17.17 11.15 -6.15
CA ALA A 212 18.47 11.00 -5.49
C ALA A 212 19.60 10.71 -6.50
N LEU A 213 19.27 10.25 -7.71
CA LEU A 213 20.24 9.87 -8.74
C LEU A 213 20.73 11.03 -9.61
N ASN A 214 20.11 12.22 -9.59
CA ASN A 214 20.52 13.34 -10.45
C ASN A 214 20.29 14.73 -9.83
N LYS A 215 21.39 15.41 -9.43
CA LYS A 215 21.41 16.83 -9.02
C LYS A 215 21.04 17.84 -10.14
N LYS A 216 20.59 17.40 -11.33
CA LYS A 216 20.16 18.28 -12.43
C LYS A 216 19.07 17.64 -13.28
N ARG A 217 17.79 17.91 -12.96
CA ARG A 217 16.57 17.72 -13.79
C ARG A 217 16.26 16.26 -14.21
N MET A 218 15.04 15.77 -14.42
CA MET A 218 13.64 16.18 -14.22
C MET A 218 12.81 15.08 -14.90
N HIS A 219 11.91 14.37 -14.21
CA HIS A 219 10.60 13.86 -14.67
C HIS A 219 10.17 12.67 -13.81
N LEU A 220 9.42 12.96 -12.76
CA LEU A 220 8.54 11.98 -12.14
C LEU A 220 7.48 11.62 -13.18
N ILE A 221 7.55 10.45 -13.80
CA ILE A 221 6.39 9.87 -14.49
C ILE A 221 5.50 9.26 -13.41
N CYS A 222 4.77 10.14 -12.73
CA CYS A 222 3.41 9.88 -12.30
C CYS A 222 2.56 10.98 -12.93
N ARG A 223 2.45 10.95 -14.26
CA ARG A 223 1.33 11.59 -14.95
C ARG A 223 0.21 10.55 -15.04
N THR A 224 -0.88 10.81 -14.33
CA THR A 224 -2.24 10.49 -14.79
C THR A 224 -3.04 11.77 -14.81
#